data_AF-A0A1C6CQU8-F1
#
_entry.id   AF-A0A1C6CQU8-F1
#
_cell.length_a   1.000
_cell.length_b   1.000
_cell.length_c   1.000
_cell.angle_alpha   90.00
_cell.angle_beta   90.00
_cell.angle_gamma   90.00
#
_symmetry.space_group_name_H-M   'P 1'
#
loop_
_entity.id
_entity.type
_entity.pdbx_description
1 polymer ?
#
loop_
_entity_poly.entity_id
_entity_poly.type
_entity_poly.pdbx_seq_one_letter_code
_entity_poly.pdbx_strand_id
1 'polypeptide(L)'
;MKKKWRELWFSRPRLGRGGRTVRNLLLTAALALMIWGQYGCPLPTAEMEFRRLERQYLLPRSEIVYQTGFWNIGDVEEIKSRDGTYLSVFQPFVAGTIKDQVYAATLYAPGDHVMNVVPLGEGPTPIPINSVIAWVPEPGKTWMSGCNLLFYQIPGETTRGELDVDTVLLGGERFARYAQEGICLEEGLWLFSMKSPEGAYSQDWYAGASYALRLYGEGGELLLEREGVLPEPM
;
A
#
# COMPACT_ATOMS: atom_id res chain seq x y z
N MET A 1 -10.12 -33.20 31.55
CA MET A 1 -9.19 -32.26 32.21
C MET A 1 -8.11 -33.03 32.96
N LYS A 2 -6.83 -32.84 32.63
CA LYS A 2 -5.69 -33.53 33.29
C LYS A 2 -5.69 -33.23 34.81
N LYS A 3 -5.37 -34.24 35.65
CA LYS A 3 -5.44 -34.20 37.13
C LYS A 3 -4.80 -32.95 37.76
N LYS A 4 -3.64 -32.52 37.23
CA LYS A 4 -2.93 -31.29 37.63
C LYS A 4 -3.75 -30.01 37.50
N TRP A 5 -4.61 -29.91 36.48
CA TRP A 5 -5.47 -28.74 36.27
C TRP A 5 -6.63 -28.67 37.26
N ARG A 6 -7.12 -29.82 37.75
CA ARG A 6 -8.12 -29.86 38.83
C ARG A 6 -7.52 -29.39 40.15
N GLU A 7 -6.35 -29.90 40.51
CA GLU A 7 -5.66 -29.51 41.75
C GLU A 7 -5.36 -28.00 41.80
N LEU A 8 -4.85 -27.43 40.70
CA LEU A 8 -4.65 -25.98 40.54
C LEU A 8 -5.94 -25.15 40.60
N TRP A 9 -7.08 -25.72 40.18
CA TRP A 9 -8.37 -25.03 40.24
C TRP A 9 -8.95 -25.02 41.66
N PHE A 10 -8.77 -26.11 42.40
CA PHE A 10 -9.21 -26.25 43.79
C PHE A 10 -8.33 -25.49 44.79
N SER A 11 -7.04 -25.28 44.48
CA SER A 11 -6.10 -24.51 45.32
C SER A 11 -6.20 -22.99 45.13
N ARG A 12 -7.22 -22.49 44.41
CA ARG A 12 -7.36 -21.05 44.16
C ARG A 12 -7.77 -20.32 45.46
N PRO A 13 -7.05 -19.26 45.85
CA PRO A 13 -7.45 -18.45 47.00
C PRO A 13 -8.88 -17.91 46.78
N ARG A 14 -9.72 -18.04 47.82
CA ARG A 14 -11.09 -17.51 47.82
C ARG A 14 -11.04 -15.99 47.90
N LEU A 15 -10.91 -15.35 46.74
CA LEU A 15 -10.90 -13.91 46.61
C LEU A 15 -12.31 -13.35 46.86
N GLY A 16 -12.40 -12.29 47.67
CA GLY A 16 -13.58 -11.44 47.80
C GLY A 16 -13.92 -10.73 46.49
N ARG A 17 -15.04 -9.98 46.46
CA ARG A 17 -15.56 -9.34 45.23
C ARG A 17 -14.50 -8.45 44.55
N GLY A 18 -13.79 -7.60 45.30
CA GLY A 18 -12.73 -6.73 44.77
C GLY A 18 -11.50 -7.50 44.26
N GLY A 19 -11.07 -8.55 44.96
CA GLY A 19 -9.95 -9.39 44.51
C GLY A 19 -10.24 -10.15 43.22
N ARG A 20 -11.50 -10.56 43.00
CA ARG A 20 -11.94 -11.15 41.73
C ARG A 20 -11.90 -10.11 40.59
N THR A 21 -12.32 -8.88 40.85
CA THR A 21 -12.26 -7.78 39.88
C THR A 21 -10.82 -7.52 39.44
N VAL A 22 -9.90 -7.32 40.38
CA VAL A 22 -8.48 -7.06 40.08
C VAL A 22 -7.87 -8.23 39.30
N ARG A 23 -8.11 -9.48 39.73
CA ARG A 23 -7.60 -10.65 39.02
C ARG A 23 -8.12 -10.72 37.59
N ASN A 24 -9.42 -10.49 37.38
CA ASN A 24 -10.00 -10.51 36.04
C ASN A 24 -9.41 -9.39 35.18
N LEU A 25 -9.23 -8.19 35.74
CA LEU A 25 -8.64 -7.06 35.02
C LEU A 25 -7.18 -7.32 34.62
N LEU A 26 -6.39 -7.94 35.50
CA LEU A 26 -5.02 -8.37 35.18
C LEU A 26 -4.98 -9.46 34.12
N LEU A 27 -5.88 -10.45 34.18
CA LEU A 27 -5.98 -11.49 33.16
C LEU A 27 -6.40 -10.91 31.81
N THR A 28 -7.36 -9.99 31.80
CA THR A 28 -7.79 -9.27 30.59
C THR A 28 -6.65 -8.44 30.02
N ALA A 29 -5.93 -7.69 30.84
CA ALA A 29 -4.76 -6.90 30.40
C ALA A 29 -3.66 -7.81 29.82
N ALA A 30 -3.35 -8.93 30.47
CA ALA A 30 -2.37 -9.89 29.97
C ALA A 30 -2.80 -10.52 28.63
N LEU A 31 -4.08 -10.90 28.50
CA LEU A 31 -4.62 -11.40 27.24
C LEU A 31 -4.58 -10.34 26.14
N ALA A 32 -4.95 -9.10 26.45
CA ALA A 32 -4.88 -7.98 25.51
C ALA A 32 -3.44 -7.72 25.04
N LEU A 33 -2.46 -7.75 25.95
CA LEU A 33 -1.04 -7.62 25.59
C LEU A 33 -0.55 -8.78 24.72
N MET A 34 -0.96 -10.02 25.02
CA MET A 34 -0.60 -11.17 24.20
C MET A 34 -1.21 -11.08 22.80
N ILE A 35 -2.48 -10.67 22.69
CA ILE A 35 -3.15 -10.44 21.41
C ILE A 35 -2.42 -9.31 20.66
N TRP A 36 -2.18 -8.18 21.31
CA TRP A 36 -1.47 -7.04 20.71
C TRP A 36 -0.08 -7.43 20.20
N GLY A 37 0.67 -8.23 20.97
CA GLY A 37 1.95 -8.78 20.55
C GLY A 37 1.87 -9.81 19.42
N GLN A 38 0.81 -10.63 19.37
CA GLN A 38 0.59 -11.58 18.26
C GLN A 38 0.33 -10.86 16.93
N TYR A 39 -0.30 -9.69 16.98
CA TYR A 39 -0.45 -8.81 15.83
C TYR A 39 0.78 -7.90 15.64
N GLY A 40 1.94 -8.20 16.22
CA GLY A 40 3.15 -7.40 15.98
C GLY A 40 3.08 -5.96 16.49
N CYS A 41 2.28 -5.70 17.53
CA CYS A 41 2.11 -4.38 18.15
C CYS A 41 1.75 -3.28 17.14
N PRO A 42 0.57 -3.35 16.48
CA PRO A 42 0.12 -2.31 15.55
C PRO A 42 0.21 -0.94 16.20
N LEU A 43 0.83 -0.02 15.47
CA LEU A 43 0.75 1.40 15.73
C LEU A 43 -0.57 1.94 15.14
N PRO A 44 -1.11 3.04 15.66
CA PRO A 44 -2.46 3.50 15.32
C PRO A 44 -2.57 4.25 13.98
N THR A 45 -1.46 4.53 13.29
CA THR A 45 -1.45 5.31 12.04
C THR A 45 -0.46 4.77 11.02
N ALA A 46 -0.75 4.99 9.73
CA ALA A 46 0.08 4.52 8.61
C ALA A 46 1.46 5.18 8.66
N GLU A 47 1.51 6.47 8.99
CA GLU A 47 2.75 7.18 9.25
C GLU A 47 3.56 6.50 10.36
N MET A 48 2.97 6.20 11.52
CA MET A 48 3.73 5.63 12.63
C MET A 48 4.31 4.26 12.28
N GLU A 49 3.56 3.44 11.55
CA GLU A 49 4.03 2.19 10.98
C GLU A 49 5.17 2.41 9.99
N PHE A 50 5.03 3.36 9.06
CA PHE A 50 6.09 3.70 8.12
C PHE A 50 7.36 4.19 8.84
N ARG A 51 7.25 5.04 9.87
CA ARG A 51 8.37 5.45 10.72
C ARG A 51 8.99 4.27 11.48
N ARG A 52 8.22 3.25 11.83
CA ARG A 52 8.74 2.01 12.42
C ARG A 52 9.55 1.24 11.40
N LEU A 53 9.08 1.14 10.16
CA LEU A 53 9.81 0.49 9.06
C LEU A 53 11.11 1.23 8.75
N GLU A 54 11.11 2.56 8.71
CA GLU A 54 12.34 3.35 8.56
C GLU A 54 13.39 2.93 9.60
N ARG A 55 12.99 2.83 10.88
CA ARG A 55 13.90 2.38 11.94
C ARG A 55 14.32 0.91 11.80
N GLN A 56 13.39 0.03 11.40
CA GLN A 56 13.66 -1.40 11.23
C GLN A 56 14.66 -1.67 10.11
N TYR A 57 14.56 -0.92 9.01
CA TYR A 57 15.47 -1.01 7.85
C TYR A 57 16.66 -0.06 7.96
N LEU A 58 16.87 0.60 9.10
CA LEU A 58 17.95 1.58 9.33
C LEU A 58 18.00 2.71 8.31
N LEU A 59 16.83 3.09 7.79
CA LEU A 59 16.66 4.17 6.84
C LEU A 59 16.67 5.52 7.57
N PRO A 60 17.21 6.58 6.93
CA PRO A 60 17.03 7.94 7.42
C PRO A 60 15.55 8.33 7.41
N ARG A 61 15.22 9.40 8.13
CA ARG A 61 13.84 9.91 8.16
C ARG A 61 13.49 10.51 6.80
N SER A 62 12.47 9.97 6.14
CA SER A 62 11.93 10.46 4.87
C SER A 62 10.92 11.58 5.03
N GLU A 63 10.78 12.38 3.98
CA GLU A 63 9.67 13.30 3.79
C GLU A 63 8.51 12.52 3.17
N ILE A 64 7.38 12.45 3.86
CA ILE A 64 6.21 11.71 3.35
C ILE A 64 5.60 12.56 2.25
N VAL A 65 5.58 12.01 1.03
CA VAL A 65 4.98 12.66 -0.15
C VAL A 65 3.53 12.26 -0.33
N TYR A 66 3.16 11.08 0.16
CA TYR A 66 1.78 10.62 0.12
C TYR A 66 1.52 9.56 1.19
N GLN A 67 0.35 9.61 1.78
CA GLN A 67 -0.12 8.57 2.69
C GLN A 67 -1.61 8.37 2.51
N THR A 68 -2.02 7.11 2.51
CA THR A 68 -3.42 6.77 2.74
C THR A 68 -3.68 6.75 4.24
N GLY A 69 -4.94 6.90 4.62
CA GLY A 69 -5.46 6.64 5.95
C GLY A 69 -5.18 5.22 6.44
N PHE A 70 -5.39 5.04 7.74
CA PHE A 70 -5.01 3.83 8.45
C PHE A 70 -6.16 2.84 8.60
N TRP A 71 -5.80 1.57 8.82
CA TRP A 71 -6.69 0.44 9.11
C TRP A 71 -7.83 0.82 10.06
N ASN A 72 -9.02 1.07 9.50
CA ASN A 72 -10.27 0.95 10.21
C ASN A 72 -10.84 -0.42 9.83
N ILE A 73 -10.86 -1.36 10.77
CA ILE A 73 -11.39 -2.71 10.55
C ILE A 73 -12.85 -2.57 10.08
N GLY A 74 -13.10 -2.87 8.80
CA GLY A 74 -14.44 -2.82 8.19
C GLY A 74 -14.72 -1.60 7.30
N ASP A 75 -13.81 -0.62 7.24
CA ASP A 75 -13.93 0.52 6.32
C ASP A 75 -12.90 0.40 5.20
N VAL A 76 -13.39 0.57 3.98
CA VAL A 76 -12.57 0.81 2.80
C VAL A 76 -12.31 2.31 2.75
N GLU A 77 -11.05 2.73 2.66
CA GLU A 77 -10.77 4.15 2.55
C GLU A 77 -11.15 4.63 1.16
N GLU A 78 -11.99 5.68 1.11
CA GLU A 78 -12.36 6.36 -0.12
C GLU A 78 -11.42 7.55 -0.33
N ILE A 79 -10.49 7.41 -1.27
CA ILE A 79 -9.66 8.49 -1.75
C ILE A 79 -10.40 9.18 -2.88
N LYS A 80 -10.65 10.48 -2.74
CA LYS A 80 -11.18 11.30 -3.82
C LYS A 80 -10.01 11.86 -4.61
N SER A 81 -9.81 11.35 -5.82
CA SER A 81 -8.87 11.92 -6.78
C SER A 81 -9.27 13.36 -7.15
N ARG A 82 -8.31 14.14 -7.66
CA ARG A 82 -8.54 15.55 -8.03
C ARG A 82 -9.60 15.72 -9.14
N ASP A 83 -9.73 14.73 -10.00
CA ASP A 83 -10.78 14.64 -11.03
C ASP A 83 -12.18 14.30 -10.47
N GLY A 84 -12.28 14.01 -9.16
CA GLY A 84 -13.51 13.63 -8.49
C GLY A 84 -13.81 12.13 -8.48
N THR A 85 -12.92 11.30 -9.03
CA THR A 85 -13.04 9.84 -9.00
C THR A 85 -12.85 9.32 -7.58
N TYR A 86 -13.78 8.47 -7.13
CA TYR A 86 -13.67 7.79 -5.84
C TYR A 86 -12.92 6.47 -5.99
N LEU A 87 -11.83 6.35 -5.25
CA LEU A 87 -10.98 5.17 -5.19
C LEU A 87 -11.11 4.52 -3.82
N SER A 88 -11.43 3.24 -3.81
CA SER A 88 -11.49 2.40 -2.63
C SER A 88 -10.14 1.69 -2.44
N VAL A 89 -9.39 2.07 -1.41
CA VAL A 89 -8.09 1.48 -1.09
C VAL A 89 -8.23 0.44 0.02
N PHE A 90 -7.73 -0.77 -0.23
CA PHE A 90 -7.88 -1.90 0.68
C PHE A 90 -6.66 -2.10 1.60
N GLN A 91 -5.45 -1.84 1.11
CA GLN A 91 -4.23 -1.89 1.92
C GLN A 91 -3.63 -0.50 1.99
N PRO A 92 -3.47 0.08 3.19
CA PRO A 92 -2.81 1.36 3.33
C PRO A 92 -1.41 1.35 2.73
N PHE A 93 -1.05 2.44 2.05
CA PHE A 93 0.31 2.63 1.56
C PHE A 93 0.81 4.04 1.85
N VAL A 94 2.12 4.12 2.07
CA VAL A 94 2.83 5.37 2.36
C VAL A 94 4.03 5.45 1.45
N ALA A 95 4.19 6.58 0.78
CA ALA A 95 5.36 6.91 -0.01
C ALA A 95 6.11 8.08 0.65
N GLY A 96 7.42 7.93 0.80
CA GLY A 96 8.30 8.96 1.33
C GLY A 96 9.60 9.05 0.54
N THR A 97 10.17 10.25 0.48
CA THR A 97 11.39 10.52 -0.26
C THR A 97 12.57 10.77 0.69
N ILE A 98 13.74 10.29 0.30
CA ILE A 98 15.00 10.58 0.97
C ILE A 98 16.04 10.83 -0.11
N LYS A 99 16.56 12.06 -0.17
CA LYS A 99 17.62 12.46 -1.12
C LYS A 99 17.24 12.08 -2.56
N ASP A 100 17.86 11.03 -3.07
CA ASP A 100 17.79 10.49 -4.43
C ASP A 100 17.01 9.17 -4.48
N GLN A 101 16.15 8.88 -3.51
CA GLN A 101 15.36 7.64 -3.46
C GLN A 101 13.93 7.88 -2.96
N VAL A 102 13.00 7.07 -3.46
CA VAL A 102 11.64 6.94 -2.94
C VAL A 102 11.50 5.60 -2.25
N TYR A 103 10.87 5.63 -1.09
CA TYR A 103 10.48 4.48 -0.29
C TYR A 103 8.96 4.41 -0.30
N ALA A 104 8.42 3.27 -0.71
CA ALA A 104 6.98 3.03 -0.66
C ALA A 104 6.69 1.75 0.12
N ALA A 105 5.93 1.90 1.20
CA ALA A 105 5.45 0.77 1.99
C ALA A 105 3.98 0.52 1.68
N THR A 106 3.63 -0.73 1.39
CA THR A 106 2.25 -1.21 1.45
C THR A 106 2.08 -2.07 2.69
N LEU A 107 1.05 -1.79 3.50
CA LEU A 107 0.82 -2.40 4.80
C LEU A 107 -0.35 -3.39 4.69
N TYR A 108 -0.06 -4.70 4.68
CA TYR A 108 -1.06 -5.78 4.56
C TYR A 108 -1.67 -6.19 5.89
N ALA A 109 -0.85 -6.17 6.94
CA ALA A 109 -1.27 -6.34 8.30
C ALA A 109 -0.19 -5.75 9.21
N PRO A 110 -0.48 -5.56 10.50
CA PRO A 110 0.55 -5.24 11.47
C PRO A 110 1.71 -6.26 11.43
N GLY A 111 2.91 -5.79 11.02
CA GLY A 111 4.10 -6.63 10.86
C GLY A 111 4.20 -7.40 9.52
N ASP A 112 3.22 -7.25 8.64
CA ASP A 112 3.21 -7.79 7.28
C ASP A 112 3.11 -6.62 6.28
N HIS A 113 4.20 -6.39 5.54
CA HIS A 113 4.36 -5.24 4.66
C HIS A 113 5.27 -5.59 3.49
N VAL A 114 5.09 -4.86 2.40
CA VAL A 114 6.08 -4.81 1.31
C VAL A 114 6.64 -3.42 1.22
N MET A 115 7.97 -3.32 1.17
CA MET A 115 8.70 -2.08 1.02
C MET A 115 9.42 -2.08 -0.32
N ASN A 116 9.10 -1.10 -1.16
CA ASN A 116 9.80 -0.84 -2.41
C ASN A 116 10.74 0.35 -2.22
N VAL A 117 11.97 0.24 -2.71
CA VAL A 117 12.92 1.36 -2.76
C VAL A 117 13.31 1.57 -4.21
N VAL A 118 13.06 2.77 -4.72
CA VAL A 118 13.29 3.13 -6.11
C VAL A 118 14.20 4.35 -6.17
N PRO A 119 15.28 4.33 -6.97
CA PRO A 119 16.10 5.52 -7.16
C PRO A 119 15.28 6.61 -7.89
N LEU A 120 15.36 7.84 -7.38
CA LEU A 120 14.85 9.03 -8.06
C LEU A 120 15.80 9.38 -9.21
N GLY A 121 15.27 9.31 -10.43
CA GLY A 121 15.95 9.85 -11.61
C GLY A 121 15.58 11.31 -11.86
N GLU A 122 16.02 11.82 -13.00
CA GLU A 122 15.49 13.08 -13.53
C GLU A 122 14.08 12.83 -14.08
N GLY A 123 13.05 13.42 -13.46
CA GLY A 123 11.66 13.41 -13.94
C GLY A 123 10.79 12.26 -13.40
N PRO A 124 9.63 11.99 -14.04
CA PRO A 124 8.64 11.04 -13.54
C PRO A 124 9.21 9.66 -13.20
N THR A 125 9.08 9.25 -11.94
CA THR A 125 9.65 8.01 -11.42
C THR A 125 8.52 7.03 -11.03
N PRO A 126 8.48 5.82 -11.61
CA PRO A 126 7.49 4.80 -11.27
C PRO A 126 7.82 4.12 -9.93
N ILE A 127 6.81 4.02 -9.07
CA ILE A 127 6.90 3.43 -7.74
C ILE A 127 5.81 2.35 -7.65
N PRO A 128 6.20 1.06 -7.59
CA PRO A 128 5.23 -0.02 -7.44
C PRO A 128 4.50 0.03 -6.10
N ILE A 129 3.18 -0.04 -6.15
CA ILE A 129 2.31 -0.10 -4.97
C ILE A 129 1.52 -1.40 -4.99
N ASN A 130 1.47 -2.04 -3.83
CA ASN A 130 1.00 -3.42 -3.64
C ASN A 130 -0.43 -3.49 -3.10
N SER A 131 -1.10 -2.35 -3.01
CA SER A 131 -2.49 -2.28 -2.56
C SER A 131 -3.42 -2.77 -3.65
N VAL A 132 -4.53 -3.37 -3.25
CA VAL A 132 -5.73 -3.49 -4.07
C VAL A 132 -6.46 -2.15 -4.04
N ILE A 133 -6.73 -1.61 -5.22
CA ILE A 133 -7.46 -0.37 -5.42
C ILE A 133 -8.67 -0.68 -6.29
N ALA A 134 -9.84 -0.34 -5.79
CA ALA A 134 -11.09 -0.44 -6.52
C ALA A 134 -11.58 0.95 -6.93
N TRP A 135 -12.21 1.06 -8.09
CA TRP A 135 -12.85 2.29 -8.52
C TRP A 135 -14.05 1.98 -9.40
N VAL A 136 -14.94 2.96 -9.51
CA VAL A 136 -16.19 2.83 -10.27
C VAL A 136 -16.14 3.86 -11.40
N PRO A 137 -15.58 3.52 -12.57
CA PRO A 137 -15.55 4.45 -13.71
C PRO A 137 -16.95 4.73 -14.26
N GLU A 138 -17.87 3.78 -14.12
CA GLU A 138 -19.27 3.92 -14.53
C GLU A 138 -20.20 3.29 -13.48
N PRO A 139 -21.40 3.86 -13.24
CA PRO A 139 -22.37 3.26 -12.33
C PRO A 139 -22.63 1.78 -12.65
N GLY A 140 -22.45 0.91 -11.66
CA GLY A 140 -22.64 -0.54 -11.79
C GLY A 140 -21.44 -1.32 -12.35
N LYS A 141 -20.35 -0.66 -12.74
CA LYS A 141 -19.09 -1.30 -13.11
C LYS A 141 -18.00 -0.98 -12.08
N THR A 142 -17.66 -1.94 -11.25
CA THR A 142 -16.53 -1.83 -10.33
C THR A 142 -15.31 -2.48 -10.95
N TRP A 143 -14.22 -1.73 -11.01
CA TRP A 143 -12.91 -2.21 -11.39
C TRP A 143 -12.06 -2.35 -10.14
N MET A 144 -11.26 -3.41 -10.09
CA MET A 144 -10.30 -3.65 -9.01
C MET A 144 -8.97 -4.01 -9.62
N SER A 145 -7.90 -3.41 -9.13
CA SER A 145 -6.54 -3.73 -9.49
C SER A 145 -5.69 -3.95 -8.25
N GLY A 146 -5.00 -5.09 -8.19
CA GLY A 146 -3.89 -5.31 -7.26
C GLY A 146 -2.53 -4.90 -7.83
N CYS A 147 -2.50 -4.27 -9.01
CA CYS A 147 -1.29 -3.96 -9.75
C CYS A 147 -1.26 -2.46 -10.05
N ASN A 148 -0.71 -1.69 -9.10
CA ASN A 148 -0.77 -0.25 -9.13
C ASN A 148 0.64 0.36 -9.21
N LEU A 149 0.80 1.38 -10.04
CA LEU A 149 2.02 2.16 -10.19
C LEU A 149 1.75 3.61 -9.82
N LEU A 150 2.52 4.13 -8.88
CA LEU A 150 2.51 5.53 -8.50
C LEU A 150 3.66 6.23 -9.21
N PHE A 151 3.38 7.26 -10.00
CA PHE A 151 4.40 8.10 -10.62
C PHE A 151 4.58 9.37 -9.81
N TYR A 152 5.79 9.60 -9.33
CA TYR A 152 6.20 10.81 -8.63
C TYR A 152 7.01 11.73 -9.54
N GLN A 153 7.03 13.05 -9.26
CA GLN A 153 7.64 14.09 -10.10
C GLN A 153 6.95 14.30 -11.46
N ILE A 154 5.63 14.14 -11.51
CA ILE A 154 4.83 14.50 -12.68
C ILE A 154 4.78 16.04 -12.82
N PRO A 155 4.91 16.61 -14.03
CA PRO A 155 4.77 18.06 -14.22
C PRO A 155 3.40 18.56 -13.75
N GLY A 156 3.37 19.66 -12.98
CA GLY A 156 2.12 20.19 -12.40
C GLY A 156 1.08 20.65 -13.42
N GLU A 157 1.50 20.94 -14.66
CA GLU A 157 0.63 21.30 -15.79
C GLU A 157 -0.09 20.09 -16.41
N THR A 158 0.24 18.87 -15.97
CA THR A 158 -0.38 17.64 -16.49
C THR A 158 -1.85 17.56 -16.09
N THR A 159 -2.71 17.33 -17.07
CA THR A 159 -4.16 17.12 -16.88
C THR A 159 -4.60 15.72 -17.29
N ARG A 160 -3.79 15.02 -18.09
CA ARG A 160 -4.05 13.64 -18.52
C ARG A 160 -2.74 12.87 -18.64
N GLY A 161 -2.72 11.63 -18.16
CA GLY A 161 -1.60 10.72 -18.28
C GLY A 161 -2.04 9.40 -18.89
N GLU A 162 -1.25 8.86 -19.80
CA GLU A 162 -1.41 7.54 -20.37
C GLU A 162 -0.17 6.69 -20.09
N LEU A 163 -0.38 5.43 -19.75
CA LEU A 163 0.69 4.47 -19.52
C LEU A 163 0.51 3.23 -20.39
N ASP A 164 1.51 2.95 -21.20
CA ASP A 164 1.70 1.68 -21.89
C ASP A 164 2.69 0.83 -21.10
N VAL A 165 2.39 -0.46 -20.94
CA VAL A 165 3.29 -1.44 -20.32
C VAL A 165 3.35 -2.69 -21.18
N ASP A 166 4.56 -3.17 -21.45
CA ASP A 166 4.83 -4.35 -22.26
C ASP A 166 5.82 -5.27 -21.54
N THR A 167 5.43 -6.52 -21.37
CA THR A 167 6.18 -7.53 -20.65
C THR A 167 6.06 -8.90 -21.31
N VAL A 168 6.93 -9.82 -20.93
CA VAL A 168 6.88 -11.23 -21.33
C VAL A 168 6.64 -12.06 -20.07
N LEU A 169 5.50 -12.74 -20.03
CA LEU A 169 5.10 -13.58 -18.91
C LEU A 169 5.95 -14.86 -18.82
N LEU A 170 5.97 -15.46 -17.63
CA LEU A 170 6.50 -16.80 -17.41
C LEU A 170 5.79 -17.81 -18.33
N GLY A 171 6.48 -18.24 -19.39
CA GLY A 171 5.91 -19.03 -20.49
C GLY A 171 6.22 -18.46 -21.88
N GLY A 172 6.80 -17.25 -21.96
CA GLY A 172 7.16 -16.62 -23.23
C GLY A 172 6.00 -15.88 -23.91
N GLU A 173 4.84 -15.83 -23.28
CA GLU A 173 3.68 -15.08 -23.78
C GLU A 173 3.90 -13.59 -23.57
N ARG A 174 3.79 -12.80 -24.65
CA ARG A 174 3.87 -11.34 -24.56
C ARG A 174 2.55 -10.79 -24.03
N PHE A 175 2.64 -9.93 -23.03
CA PHE A 175 1.51 -9.23 -22.46
C PHE A 175 1.75 -7.73 -22.54
N ALA A 176 0.89 -7.05 -23.30
CA ALA A 176 0.93 -5.61 -23.45
C ALA A 176 -0.41 -4.98 -23.04
N ARG A 177 -0.33 -3.82 -22.42
CA ARG A 177 -1.44 -2.93 -22.09
C ARG A 177 -1.09 -1.55 -22.60
N TYR A 178 -2.02 -0.96 -23.33
CA TYR A 178 -1.83 0.35 -23.95
C TYR A 178 -2.90 1.31 -23.44
N ALA A 179 -2.53 2.59 -23.35
CA ALA A 179 -3.38 3.73 -23.03
C ALA A 179 -4.14 3.58 -21.71
N GLN A 180 -3.46 3.14 -20.65
CA GLN A 180 -4.04 3.13 -19.31
C GLN A 180 -4.08 4.56 -18.78
N GLU A 181 -5.28 5.09 -18.55
CA GLU A 181 -5.43 6.44 -18.03
C GLU A 181 -5.02 6.52 -16.55
N GLY A 182 -4.20 7.51 -16.25
CA GLY A 182 -3.74 7.81 -14.91
C GLY A 182 -4.73 8.66 -14.14
N ILE A 183 -4.70 8.51 -12.82
CA ILE A 183 -5.57 9.21 -11.88
C ILE A 183 -4.69 10.16 -11.05
N CYS A 184 -4.99 11.45 -11.09
CA CYS A 184 -4.25 12.48 -10.37
C CYS A 184 -4.61 12.48 -8.87
N LEU A 185 -3.73 11.94 -8.03
CA LEU A 185 -3.94 11.90 -6.58
C LEU A 185 -3.61 13.26 -5.96
N GLU A 186 -2.40 13.76 -6.24
CA GLU A 186 -1.89 15.04 -5.75
C GLU A 186 -0.99 15.71 -6.81
N GLU A 187 -0.59 16.95 -6.57
CA GLU A 187 0.35 17.63 -7.46
C GLU A 187 1.67 16.85 -7.57
N GLY A 188 2.04 16.50 -8.79
CA GLY A 188 3.23 15.69 -9.05
C GLY A 188 3.10 14.20 -8.75
N LEU A 189 1.91 13.72 -8.37
CA LEU A 189 1.67 12.33 -8.00
C LEU A 189 0.45 11.72 -8.70
N TRP A 190 0.72 10.72 -9.53
CA TRP A 190 -0.30 10.08 -10.37
C TRP A 190 -0.34 8.57 -10.17
N LEU A 191 -1.54 8.00 -10.13
CA LEU A 191 -1.77 6.57 -9.96
C LEU A 191 -2.21 5.94 -11.27
N PHE A 192 -1.56 4.85 -11.67
CA PHE A 192 -1.93 4.03 -12.80
C PHE A 192 -2.29 2.63 -12.31
N SER A 193 -3.57 2.29 -12.41
CA SER A 193 -4.11 1.02 -11.95
C SER A 193 -4.23 0.06 -13.13
N MET A 194 -3.44 -1.02 -13.11
CA MET A 194 -3.33 -1.91 -14.26
C MET A 194 -4.19 -3.16 -14.12
N LYS A 195 -4.83 -3.58 -15.21
CA LYS A 195 -5.50 -4.89 -15.22
C LYS A 195 -4.46 -5.99 -15.45
N SER A 196 -4.26 -6.83 -14.44
CA SER A 196 -3.33 -7.95 -14.51
C SER A 196 -3.76 -9.01 -15.54
N PRO A 197 -2.82 -9.83 -16.04
CA PRO A 197 -3.13 -11.07 -16.71
C PRO A 197 -3.99 -11.99 -15.83
N GLU A 198 -4.80 -12.87 -16.43
CA GLU A 198 -5.58 -13.84 -15.66
C GLU A 198 -4.67 -14.70 -14.77
N GLY A 199 -4.95 -14.71 -13.46
CA GLY A 199 -4.17 -15.46 -12.46
C GLY A 199 -2.96 -14.74 -11.88
N ALA A 200 -2.61 -13.55 -12.36
CA ALA A 200 -1.53 -12.74 -11.79
C ALA A 200 -2.07 -11.74 -10.76
N TYR A 201 -1.73 -11.93 -9.49
CA TYR A 201 -2.16 -11.09 -8.37
C TYR A 201 -1.03 -10.27 -7.72
N SER A 202 0.23 -10.49 -8.13
CA SER A 202 1.43 -9.86 -7.57
C SER A 202 2.14 -8.96 -8.58
N GLN A 203 3.08 -8.12 -8.12
CA GLN A 203 3.89 -7.24 -8.98
C GLN A 203 4.86 -8.00 -9.88
N ASP A 204 5.09 -9.28 -9.59
CA ASP A 204 6.09 -10.14 -10.23
C ASP A 204 5.94 -10.19 -11.75
N TRP A 205 4.71 -10.00 -12.28
CA TRP A 205 4.48 -10.10 -13.73
C TRP A 205 4.92 -8.85 -14.51
N TYR A 206 5.00 -7.68 -13.86
CA TYR A 206 5.44 -6.43 -14.51
C TYR A 206 6.81 -5.95 -14.02
N ALA A 207 7.44 -6.65 -13.09
CA ALA A 207 8.83 -6.42 -12.71
C ALA A 207 9.72 -6.53 -13.96
N GLY A 208 10.52 -5.49 -14.22
CA GLY A 208 11.38 -5.44 -15.42
C GLY A 208 10.63 -5.21 -16.74
N ALA A 209 9.32 -4.91 -16.71
CA ALA A 209 8.56 -4.59 -17.91
C ALA A 209 8.97 -3.24 -18.49
N SER A 210 8.94 -3.12 -19.82
CA SER A 210 9.10 -1.84 -20.50
C SER A 210 7.82 -1.03 -20.35
N TYR A 211 7.96 0.27 -20.15
CA TYR A 211 6.83 1.20 -20.12
C TYR A 211 7.06 2.41 -21.03
N ALA A 212 5.97 2.98 -21.52
CA ALA A 212 5.94 4.30 -22.13
C ALA A 212 4.86 5.15 -21.44
N LEU A 213 5.29 6.25 -20.83
CA LEU A 213 4.46 7.22 -20.15
C LEU A 213 4.28 8.44 -21.05
N ARG A 214 3.02 8.84 -21.31
CA ARG A 214 2.69 10.06 -22.05
C ARG A 214 1.86 10.97 -21.17
N LEU A 215 2.29 12.22 -21.04
CA LEU A 215 1.65 13.23 -20.20
C LEU A 215 1.19 14.38 -21.08
N TYR A 216 -0.04 14.82 -20.86
CA TYR A 216 -0.72 15.83 -21.65
C TYR A 216 -1.17 16.99 -20.76
N GLY A 217 -1.14 18.19 -21.33
CA GLY A 217 -1.63 19.41 -20.71
C GLY A 217 -3.10 19.68 -21.03
N GLU A 218 -3.62 20.81 -20.55
CA GLU A 218 -5.04 21.15 -20.63
C GLU A 218 -5.57 21.24 -22.07
N GLY A 219 -4.74 21.68 -23.03
CA GLY A 219 -5.11 21.76 -24.44
C GLY A 219 -4.98 20.44 -25.21
N GLY A 220 -4.60 19.35 -24.52
CA GLY A 220 -4.32 18.05 -25.13
C GLY A 220 -2.94 17.95 -25.80
N GLU A 221 -2.09 18.96 -25.64
CA GLU A 221 -0.69 18.93 -26.07
C GLU A 221 0.12 17.90 -25.27
N LEU A 222 1.05 17.23 -25.95
CA LEU A 222 1.99 16.32 -25.30
C LEU A 222 3.06 17.14 -24.57
N LEU A 223 3.07 17.06 -23.24
CA LEU A 223 4.06 17.73 -22.38
C LEU A 223 5.34 16.89 -22.24
N LEU A 224 5.17 15.57 -22.11
CA LEU A 224 6.27 14.65 -21.90
C LEU A 224 5.92 13.26 -22.44
N GLU A 225 6.88 12.64 -23.12
CA GLU A 225 6.88 11.21 -23.38
C GLU A 225 8.16 10.62 -22.77
N ARG A 226 8.01 9.55 -21.99
CA ARG A 226 9.13 8.89 -21.31
C ARG A 226 9.00 7.39 -21.44
N GLU A 227 10.06 6.76 -21.91
CA GLU A 227 10.22 5.31 -21.89
C GLU A 227 11.14 4.90 -20.74
N GLY A 228 10.92 3.70 -20.22
CA GLY A 228 11.78 3.13 -19.20
C GLY A 228 11.45 1.69 -18.89
N VAL A 229 12.08 1.18 -17.83
CA VAL A 229 11.85 -0.16 -17.31
C VAL A 229 11.31 -0.02 -15.90
N LEU A 230 10.25 -0.77 -15.58
CA LEU A 230 9.68 -0.80 -14.24
C LEU A 230 10.65 -1.45 -13.26
N PRO A 231 10.81 -0.90 -12.05
CA PRO A 231 11.73 -1.44 -11.07
C PRO A 231 11.29 -2.85 -10.65
N GLU A 232 12.26 -3.72 -10.44
CA GLU A 232 12.01 -5.00 -9.81
C GLU A 232 11.76 -4.81 -8.31
N PRO A 233 10.76 -5.51 -7.72
CA PRO A 233 10.55 -5.48 -6.27
C PRO A 233 11.79 -6.07 -5.56
N MET A 234 12.16 -5.47 -4.43
CA MET A 234 13.25 -5.96 -3.57
C MET A 234 12.79 -7.00 -2.55
#